data_AF-A0A838FZL1-F1
#
_entry.id   AF-A0A838FZL1-F1
#
_cell.length_a   1.000
_cell.length_b   1.000
_cell.length_c   1.000
_cell.angle_alpha   90.00
_cell.angle_beta   90.00
_cell.angle_gamma   90.00
#
_symmetry.space_group_name_H-M   'P 1'
#
loop_
_entity.id
_entity.type
_entity.pdbx_description
1 polymer ?
#
loop_
_entity_poly.entity_id
_entity_poly.type
_entity_poly.pdbx_seq_one_letter_code
_entity_poly.pdbx_strand_id
1 'polypeptide(L)'
;MDHDAGSDGEPVDPSSRARDHMANERTFLAWLRTAANVMIVGLVVARFGGGGRVTAATLGAGALLVVVGTAGVAYGAARYRAVSRELETGTYVTGAQAAGPTRAALVLVLAVLVAMALLLGDGLD
;
A
#
# COMPACT_ATOMS: atom_id res chain seq x y z
N MET A 1 -49.71 22.88 10.11
CA MET A 1 -49.17 22.00 11.17
C MET A 1 -47.99 21.37 10.53
N ASP A 2 -46.88 22.08 10.69
CA ASP A 2 -45.78 22.03 9.76
C ASP A 2 -44.84 20.95 10.29
N HIS A 3 -44.58 19.95 9.46
CA HIS A 3 -43.61 18.92 9.75
C HIS A 3 -42.24 19.59 9.81
N ASP A 4 -41.82 19.94 11.01
CA ASP A 4 -40.54 20.55 11.28
C ASP A 4 -39.45 19.58 10.85
N ALA A 5 -38.77 19.96 9.77
CA ALA A 5 -37.65 19.28 9.18
C ALA A 5 -36.40 19.53 10.04
N GLY A 6 -36.38 18.96 11.24
CA GLY A 6 -35.25 19.03 12.17
C GLY A 6 -34.32 17.84 12.01
N SER A 7 -33.61 17.73 10.88
CA SER A 7 -32.34 16.98 10.85
C SER A 7 -31.21 17.98 10.62
N ASP A 8 -31.20 19.01 11.45
CA ASP A 8 -30.15 20.00 11.50
C ASP A 8 -28.83 19.33 11.88
N GLY A 9 -27.79 19.67 11.12
CA GLY A 9 -26.46 19.08 11.23
C GLY A 9 -25.93 19.17 12.65
N GLU A 10 -25.94 18.03 13.35
CA GLU A 10 -25.22 17.86 14.60
C GLU A 10 -23.76 18.28 14.36
N PRO A 11 -23.22 19.23 15.14
CA PRO A 11 -21.83 19.64 14.99
C PRO A 11 -20.96 18.41 15.23
N VAL A 12 -20.29 17.94 14.18
CA VAL A 12 -19.37 16.79 14.24
C VAL A 12 -18.39 17.02 15.37
N ASP A 13 -18.55 16.27 16.46
CA ASP A 13 -17.78 16.37 17.69
C ASP A 13 -16.27 16.39 17.34
N PRO A 14 -15.51 17.42 17.74
CA PRO A 14 -14.06 17.45 17.56
C PRO A 14 -13.35 16.18 18.03
N SER A 15 -13.91 15.51 19.06
CA SER A 15 -13.41 14.23 19.57
C SER A 15 -13.59 13.06 18.59
N SER A 16 -14.66 13.08 17.79
CA SER A 16 -14.94 12.09 16.74
C SER A 16 -13.91 12.22 15.61
N ARG A 17 -13.67 13.45 15.14
CA ARG A 17 -12.64 13.75 14.11
C ARG A 17 -11.23 13.33 14.54
N ALA A 18 -10.85 13.58 15.79
CA ALA A 18 -9.54 13.16 16.32
C ALA A 18 -9.40 11.62 16.37
N ARG A 19 -10.48 10.91 16.70
CA ARG A 19 -10.52 9.44 16.72
C ARG A 19 -10.35 8.83 15.34
N ASP A 20 -11.05 9.39 14.35
CA ASP A 20 -10.98 8.93 12.97
C ASP A 20 -9.59 9.14 12.38
N HIS A 21 -8.94 10.26 12.71
CA HIS A 21 -7.55 10.51 12.31
C HIS A 21 -6.58 9.48 12.91
N MET A 22 -6.69 9.18 14.21
CA MET A 22 -5.87 8.14 14.86
C MET A 22 -6.14 6.73 14.30
N ALA A 23 -7.36 6.45 13.84
CA ALA A 23 -7.68 5.18 13.17
C ALA A 23 -7.04 5.08 11.78
N ASN A 24 -7.04 6.17 11.01
CA ASN A 24 -6.38 6.23 9.72
C ASN A 24 -4.86 6.10 9.83
N GLU A 25 -4.25 6.70 10.85
CA GLU A 25 -2.81 6.58 11.08
C GLU A 25 -2.40 5.13 11.37
N ARG A 26 -3.20 4.40 12.15
CA ARG A 26 -2.96 2.96 12.41
C ARG A 26 -3.00 2.13 11.13
N THR A 27 -3.95 2.43 10.25
CA THR A 27 -4.07 1.72 8.97
C THR A 27 -2.87 2.06 8.09
N PHE A 28 -2.51 3.33 7.98
CA PHE A 28 -1.35 3.79 7.23
C PHE A 28 -0.05 3.12 7.69
N LEU A 29 0.20 3.06 9.01
CA LEU A 29 1.37 2.39 9.57
C LEU A 29 1.36 0.87 9.34
N ALA A 30 0.18 0.24 9.24
CA ALA A 30 0.07 -1.16 8.85
C ALA A 30 0.47 -1.38 7.38
N TRP A 31 0.04 -0.51 6.46
CA TRP A 31 0.47 -0.54 5.06
C TRP A 31 1.96 -0.25 4.88
N LEU A 32 2.51 0.70 5.65
CA LEU A 32 3.94 0.98 5.65
C LEU A 32 4.75 -0.25 6.10
N ARG A 33 4.26 -0.93 7.14
CA ARG A 33 4.89 -2.14 7.68
C ARG A 33 4.90 -3.29 6.68
N THR A 34 3.79 -3.56 5.99
CA THR A 34 3.75 -4.63 4.98
C THR A 34 4.72 -4.34 3.84
N ALA A 35 4.78 -3.09 3.36
CA ALA A 35 5.71 -2.70 2.32
C ALA A 35 7.19 -2.77 2.77
N ALA A 36 7.50 -2.42 4.02
CA ALA A 36 8.81 -2.63 4.62
C ALA A 36 9.22 -4.11 4.67
N ASN A 37 8.31 -4.98 5.07
CA ASN A 37 8.55 -6.43 5.08
C ASN A 37 8.81 -6.97 3.67
N VAL A 38 8.08 -6.50 2.65
CA VAL A 38 8.34 -6.89 1.25
C VAL A 38 9.75 -6.50 0.80
N MET A 39 10.22 -5.30 1.15
CA MET A 39 11.60 -4.87 0.84
C MET A 39 12.64 -5.77 1.51
N ILE A 40 12.43 -6.11 2.79
CA ILE A 40 13.31 -7.03 3.53
C ILE A 40 13.36 -8.40 2.84
N VAL A 41 12.20 -8.94 2.45
CA VAL A 41 12.12 -10.21 1.72
C VAL A 41 12.88 -10.12 0.40
N GLY A 42 12.75 -9.02 -0.35
CA GLY A 42 13.53 -8.81 -1.58
C GLY A 42 15.05 -8.85 -1.35
N LEU A 43 15.53 -8.23 -0.28
CA LEU A 43 16.95 -8.26 0.09
C LEU A 43 17.42 -9.67 0.48
N VAL A 44 16.59 -10.41 1.23
CA VAL A 44 16.87 -11.80 1.62
C VAL A 44 16.91 -12.69 0.38
N VAL A 45 15.97 -12.54 -0.56
CA VAL A 45 15.94 -13.28 -1.83
C VAL A 45 17.18 -12.97 -2.66
N ALA A 46 17.59 -11.69 -2.76
CA ALA A 46 18.79 -11.30 -3.49
C ALA A 46 20.05 -12.02 -2.99
N ARG A 47 20.17 -12.19 -1.66
CA ARG A 47 21.35 -12.75 -1.02
C ARG A 47 21.31 -14.26 -0.85
N PHE A 48 20.15 -14.84 -0.57
CA PHE A 48 19.99 -16.22 -0.12
C PHE A 48 19.08 -17.07 -1.00
N GLY A 49 18.41 -16.49 -2.01
CA GLY A 49 17.47 -17.22 -2.87
C GLY A 49 18.11 -18.38 -3.65
N GLY A 50 19.39 -18.29 -4.00
CA GLY A 50 20.14 -19.30 -4.75
C GLY A 50 20.97 -20.25 -3.88
N GLY A 51 20.57 -20.51 -2.63
CA GLY A 51 21.31 -21.42 -1.74
C GLY A 51 22.72 -20.92 -1.36
N GLY A 52 22.90 -19.59 -1.31
CA GLY A 52 24.17 -18.93 -1.00
C GLY A 52 24.96 -18.46 -2.22
N ARG A 53 24.58 -18.89 -3.43
CA ARG A 53 25.08 -18.33 -4.70
C ARG A 53 24.24 -17.12 -5.11
N VAL A 54 24.92 -16.11 -5.65
CA VAL A 54 24.29 -14.93 -6.23
C VAL A 54 24.27 -15.13 -7.74
N THR A 55 23.08 -15.30 -8.31
CA THR A 55 22.88 -15.46 -9.76
C THR A 55 22.15 -14.24 -10.32
N ALA A 56 22.09 -14.14 -11.65
CA ALA A 56 21.32 -13.08 -12.30
C ALA A 56 19.83 -13.14 -11.92
N ALA A 57 19.30 -14.35 -11.73
CA ALA A 57 17.92 -14.57 -11.31
C ALA A 57 17.66 -14.11 -9.88
N THR A 58 18.54 -14.45 -8.92
CA THR A 58 18.34 -14.02 -7.51
C THR A 58 18.46 -12.52 -7.36
N LEU A 59 19.43 -11.90 -8.05
CA LEU A 59 19.57 -10.44 -8.10
C LEU A 59 18.37 -9.77 -8.75
N GLY A 60 17.89 -10.29 -9.89
CA GLY A 60 16.73 -9.77 -10.60
C GLY A 60 15.45 -9.86 -9.77
N ALA A 61 15.19 -11.03 -9.17
CA ALA A 61 14.04 -11.27 -8.29
C ALA A 61 14.09 -10.37 -7.05
N GLY A 62 15.23 -10.28 -6.39
CA GLY A 62 15.40 -9.45 -5.21
C GLY A 62 15.28 -7.95 -5.50
N ALA A 63 15.91 -7.47 -6.58
CA ALA A 63 15.81 -6.07 -7.01
C ALA A 63 14.37 -5.70 -7.37
N LEU A 64 13.65 -6.57 -8.09
CA LEU A 64 12.24 -6.37 -8.43
C LEU A 64 11.38 -6.22 -7.16
N LEU A 65 11.55 -7.10 -6.18
CA LEU A 65 10.81 -7.05 -4.92
C LEU A 65 11.12 -5.79 -4.10
N VAL A 66 12.38 -5.34 -4.07
CA VAL A 66 12.77 -4.09 -3.40
C VAL A 66 12.16 -2.88 -4.11
N VAL A 67 12.23 -2.81 -5.44
CA VAL A 67 11.64 -1.70 -6.23
C VAL A 67 10.13 -1.64 -6.04
N VAL A 68 9.45 -2.79 -6.07
CA VAL A 68 8.00 -2.87 -5.91
C VAL A 68 7.58 -2.56 -4.47
N GLY A 69 8.32 -3.04 -3.47
CA GLY A 69 8.11 -2.65 -2.07
C GLY A 69 8.28 -1.14 -1.86
N THR A 70 9.33 -0.55 -2.45
CA THR A 70 9.60 0.90 -2.40
C THR A 70 8.49 1.70 -3.07
N ALA A 71 8.06 1.28 -4.27
CA ALA A 71 6.94 1.89 -4.98
C ALA A 71 5.63 1.78 -4.19
N GLY A 72 5.40 0.66 -3.49
CA GLY A 72 4.27 0.46 -2.59
C GLY A 72 4.27 1.43 -1.40
N VAL A 73 5.43 1.62 -0.74
CA VAL A 73 5.60 2.64 0.31
C VAL A 73 5.31 4.04 -0.23
N ALA A 74 5.92 4.41 -1.36
CA ALA A 74 5.75 5.72 -1.97
C ALA A 74 4.29 5.97 -2.37
N TYR A 75 3.62 4.97 -2.95
CA TYR A 75 2.21 5.03 -3.30
C TYR A 75 1.31 5.19 -2.07
N GLY A 76 1.53 4.40 -1.02
CA GLY A 76 0.78 4.50 0.23
C GLY A 76 0.92 5.89 0.88
N ALA A 77 2.14 6.42 0.92
CA ALA A 77 2.42 7.75 1.46
C ALA A 77 1.84 8.88 0.60
N ALA A 78 1.91 8.78 -0.73
CA ALA A 78 1.33 9.77 -1.65
C ALA A 78 -0.21 9.76 -1.58
N ARG A 79 -0.82 8.57 -1.52
CA ARG A 79 -2.27 8.40 -1.39
C ARG A 79 -2.77 9.03 -0.09
N TYR A 80 -2.10 8.76 1.03
CA TYR A 80 -2.48 9.31 2.33
C TYR A 80 -2.48 10.84 2.29
N ARG A 81 -1.41 11.45 1.77
CA ARG A 81 -1.32 12.91 1.61
C ARG A 81 -2.37 13.49 0.66
N ALA A 82 -2.72 12.79 -0.42
CA ALA A 82 -3.76 13.22 -1.35
C ALA A 82 -5.16 13.20 -0.70
N VAL A 83 -5.48 12.13 0.05
CA VAL A 83 -6.74 12.01 0.79
C VAL A 83 -6.84 13.05 1.90
N SER A 84 -5.76 13.28 2.66
CA SER A 84 -5.75 14.29 3.71
C SER A 84 -6.04 15.70 3.20
N ARG A 85 -5.51 16.07 2.02
CA ARG A 85 -5.78 17.38 1.40
C ARG A 85 -7.23 17.53 0.93
N GLU A 86 -7.87 16.43 0.50
CA GLU A 86 -9.24 16.42 -0.01
C GLU A 86 -10.28 16.50 1.14
N LEU A 87 -9.93 15.95 2.32
CA LEU A 87 -10.74 16.04 3.54
C LEU A 87 -10.81 17.46 4.13
N GLU A 88 -9.77 18.27 3.93
CA GLU A 88 -9.74 19.65 4.38
C GLU A 88 -10.61 20.59 3.52
N THR A 89 -10.97 20.17 2.30
CA THR A 89 -11.77 20.95 1.34
C THR A 89 -13.26 20.55 1.27
N GLY A 90 -13.70 19.54 2.04
CA GLY A 90 -15.13 19.21 2.18
C GLY A 90 -15.81 18.59 0.96
N THR A 91 -15.06 18.23 -0.09
CA THR A 91 -15.59 17.69 -1.35
C THR A 91 -15.36 16.18 -1.46
N TYR A 92 -16.23 15.39 -0.82
CA TYR A 92 -16.26 13.94 -0.99
C TYR A 92 -16.87 13.56 -2.35
N VAL A 93 -16.03 13.20 -3.33
CA VAL A 93 -16.49 12.54 -4.57
C VAL A 93 -16.22 11.03 -4.46
N THR A 94 -17.19 10.32 -3.90
CA THR A 94 -17.15 8.88 -3.50
C THR A 94 -16.89 7.86 -4.64
N GLY A 95 -16.61 8.25 -5.89
CA GLY A 95 -16.60 7.31 -7.03
C GLY A 95 -15.25 6.91 -7.64
N ALA A 96 -14.25 7.79 -7.66
CA ALA A 96 -13.14 7.66 -8.63
C ALA A 96 -11.85 7.01 -8.10
N GLN A 97 -11.68 6.91 -6.78
CA GLN A 97 -10.37 6.62 -6.18
C GLN A 97 -10.26 5.26 -5.45
N ALA A 98 -11.33 4.45 -5.44
CA ALA A 98 -11.32 3.10 -4.88
C ALA A 98 -10.47 2.10 -5.71
N ALA A 99 -10.15 2.42 -6.96
CA ALA A 99 -9.33 1.58 -7.84
C ALA A 99 -7.82 1.67 -7.57
N GLY A 100 -7.38 2.58 -6.69
CA GLY A 100 -5.98 2.80 -6.39
C GLY A 100 -5.29 1.63 -5.65
N PRO A 101 -5.82 1.22 -4.48
CA PRO A 101 -5.27 0.10 -3.71
C PRO A 101 -5.30 -1.23 -4.47
N THR A 102 -6.34 -1.47 -5.27
CA THR A 102 -6.45 -2.69 -6.08
C THR A 102 -5.36 -2.76 -7.16
N ARG A 103 -5.07 -1.65 -7.86
CA ARG A 103 -3.95 -1.60 -8.82
C ARG A 103 -2.60 -1.84 -8.15
N ALA A 104 -2.35 -1.23 -7.00
CA ALA A 104 -1.11 -1.45 -6.24
C ALA A 104 -0.96 -2.93 -5.81
N ALA A 105 -2.05 -3.55 -5.35
CA ALA A 105 -2.08 -4.98 -5.02
C ALA A 105 -1.78 -5.86 -6.24
N LEU A 106 -2.35 -5.56 -7.41
CA LEU A 106 -2.08 -6.30 -8.65
C LEU A 106 -0.60 -6.22 -9.05
N VAL A 107 0.01 -5.03 -8.97
CA VAL A 107 1.44 -4.84 -9.26
C VAL A 107 2.30 -5.67 -8.31
N LEU A 108 1.98 -5.69 -7.01
CA LEU A 108 2.69 -6.50 -6.03
C LEU A 108 2.59 -8.00 -6.34
N VAL A 109 1.38 -8.50 -6.62
CA VAL A 109 1.17 -9.92 -6.96
C VAL A 109 1.96 -10.29 -8.21
N LEU A 110 1.88 -9.47 -9.26
CA LEU A 110 2.62 -9.71 -10.51
C LEU A 110 4.13 -9.74 -10.27
N ALA A 111 4.65 -8.81 -9.47
CA ALA A 111 6.08 -8.78 -9.13
C ALA A 111 6.54 -10.04 -8.40
N VAL A 112 5.75 -10.54 -7.45
CA VAL A 112 6.03 -11.79 -6.73
C VAL A 112 6.02 -12.98 -7.69
N LEU A 113 5.05 -13.06 -8.60
CA LEU A 113 4.98 -14.13 -9.60
C LEU A 113 6.20 -14.11 -10.54
N VAL A 114 6.61 -12.94 -11.02
CA VAL A 114 7.80 -12.79 -11.86
C VAL A 114 9.05 -13.20 -11.08
N ALA A 115 9.21 -12.72 -9.84
CA ALA A 115 10.32 -13.12 -8.97
C ALA A 115 10.37 -14.64 -8.78
N MET A 116 9.22 -15.28 -8.56
CA MET A 116 9.14 -16.74 -8.40
C MET A 116 9.47 -17.49 -9.69
N ALA A 117 8.99 -17.00 -10.84
CA ALA A 117 9.31 -17.60 -12.14
C ALA A 117 10.81 -17.53 -12.46
N LEU A 118 11.47 -16.39 -12.15
CA LEU A 118 12.92 -16.24 -12.32
C LEU A 118 13.70 -17.24 -11.45
N LEU A 119 13.30 -17.40 -10.19
CA LEU A 119 13.95 -18.33 -9.27
C LEU A 119 13.76 -19.80 -9.66
N LEU A 120 12.57 -20.16 -10.15
CA LEU A 120 12.29 -21.53 -10.63
C LEU A 120 13.02 -21.84 -11.94
N GLY A 121 13.15 -20.87 -12.84
CA GLY A 121 13.90 -21.04 -14.09
C GLY A 121 15.38 -21.32 -13.84
N ASP A 122 16.01 -20.55 -12.95
CA ASP A 122 17.44 -20.70 -12.59
C ASP A 122 17.74 -22.03 -11.88
N GLY A 123 16.74 -22.69 -11.28
CA GLY A 123 16.91 -23.98 -10.61
C GLY A 123 16.73 -25.20 -11.52
N LEU A 124 16.29 -25.01 -12.77
CA LEU A 124 16.09 -26.09 -13.75
C LEU A 124 17.26 -26.24 -14.73
N ASP A 125 18.18 -25.27 -14.77
CA ASP A 125 19.42 -25.28 -15.57
C ASP A 125 20.59 -25.92 -14.79
#